data_AF-A0A1V5X1Z9-F1
#
_entry.id   AF-A0A1V5X1Z9-F1
#
_cell.length_a   1.000
_cell.length_b   1.000
_cell.length_c   1.000
_cell.angle_alpha   90.00
_cell.angle_beta   90.00
_cell.angle_gamma   90.00
#
_symmetry.space_group_name_H-M   'P 1'
#
loop_
_entity.id
_entity.type
_entity.pdbx_description
1 polymer ?
#
loop_
_entity_poly.entity_id
_entity_poly.type
_entity_poly.pdbx_seq_one_letter_code
_entity_poly.pdbx_strand_id
1 'polypeptide(L)'
;MFMYIDGALTVNGTISMTARGAANVPGDRILILTDSGTSYEIPAVGGAGGASRDAVGVAGSNGATGGGAAGGGTTWGGSAGSAGTSYSGGSGGGGYSCGAASSNGGSGGSSGCTGGGGAGNPAANGGTDGTGGLLIIYAKTVLVSSTGKIQSNGSNGRAVYYNCGSGSCANVSGGGASGGGSINIFYQNTFNSSGSVTSNGGTTAIVGGAGTVRLVNLSD
;
A
#
# COMPACT_ATOMS: atom_id res chain seq x y z
N MET A 1 12.08 -3.22 -4.81
CA MET A 1 12.73 -4.47 -5.26
C MET A 1 12.68 -4.54 -6.79
N PHE A 2 13.78 -4.90 -7.42
CA PHE A 2 13.87 -5.11 -8.87
C PHE A 2 14.35 -6.53 -9.16
N MET A 3 13.74 -7.20 -10.14
CA MET A 3 14.12 -8.54 -10.60
C MET A 3 14.29 -8.53 -12.11
N TYR A 4 15.45 -8.99 -12.60
CA TYR A 4 15.70 -9.24 -14.01
C TYR A 4 15.85 -10.74 -14.24
N ILE A 5 15.07 -11.29 -15.17
CA ILE A 5 15.10 -12.70 -15.53
C ILE A 5 15.32 -12.80 -17.04
N ASP A 6 16.50 -13.30 -17.44
CA ASP A 6 16.78 -13.63 -18.84
C ASP A 6 16.17 -15.00 -19.20
N GLY A 7 14.84 -15.05 -19.25
CA GLY A 7 14.11 -16.30 -19.49
C GLY A 7 12.72 -16.31 -18.88
N ALA A 8 12.26 -17.50 -18.51
CA ALA A 8 10.96 -17.70 -17.88
C ALA A 8 11.03 -17.56 -16.36
N LEU A 9 10.15 -16.71 -15.80
CA LEU A 9 9.84 -16.66 -14.37
C LEU A 9 8.62 -17.53 -14.09
N THR A 10 8.81 -18.63 -13.37
CA THR A 10 7.71 -19.47 -12.87
C THR A 10 7.52 -19.26 -11.37
N VAL A 11 6.35 -18.75 -10.98
CA VAL A 11 6.00 -18.48 -9.58
C VAL A 11 5.08 -19.58 -9.06
N ASN A 12 5.65 -20.49 -8.27
CA ASN A 12 4.92 -21.55 -7.55
C ASN A 12 4.69 -21.25 -6.06
N GLY A 13 5.47 -20.30 -5.53
CA GLY A 13 5.38 -19.81 -4.15
C GLY A 13 4.92 -18.35 -4.11
N THR A 14 5.47 -17.57 -3.18
CA THR A 14 5.10 -16.15 -3.01
C THR A 14 6.29 -15.23 -3.25
N ILE A 15 6.15 -14.28 -4.17
CA ILE A 15 6.98 -13.07 -4.26
C ILE A 15 6.19 -11.94 -3.60
N SER A 16 6.76 -11.30 -2.57
CA SER A 16 5.99 -10.34 -1.75
C SER A 16 6.78 -9.10 -1.39
N MET A 17 6.20 -7.94 -1.68
CA MET A 17 6.53 -6.64 -1.10
C MET A 17 5.41 -6.12 -0.17
N THR A 18 4.51 -7.01 0.26
CA THR A 18 3.51 -6.71 1.31
C THR A 18 4.18 -6.25 2.59
N ALA A 19 3.73 -5.12 3.14
CA ALA A 19 4.26 -4.52 4.37
C ALA A 19 5.79 -4.27 4.35
N ARG A 20 6.39 -4.06 3.17
CA ARG A 20 7.85 -3.91 2.96
C ARG A 20 8.23 -2.62 2.21
N GLY A 21 7.35 -1.62 2.20
CA GLY A 21 7.65 -0.28 1.67
C GLY A 21 8.77 0.41 2.44
N ALA A 22 9.56 1.21 1.73
CA ALA A 22 10.60 2.04 2.33
C ALA A 22 10.01 3.07 3.31
N ALA A 23 10.65 3.24 4.48
CA ALA A 23 10.23 4.16 5.52
C ALA A 23 11.01 5.47 5.44
N ASN A 24 10.31 6.60 5.46
CA ASN A 24 10.89 7.95 5.50
C ASN A 24 11.78 8.27 4.28
N VAL A 25 11.50 7.65 3.13
CA VAL A 25 12.25 7.87 1.88
C VAL A 25 11.33 8.55 0.87
N PRO A 26 11.63 9.78 0.43
CA PRO A 26 10.92 10.39 -0.69
C PRO A 26 10.96 9.49 -1.93
N GLY A 27 9.89 9.47 -2.71
CA GLY A 27 9.90 8.73 -3.97
C GLY A 27 10.72 9.43 -5.03
N ASP A 28 11.31 8.65 -5.92
CA ASP A 28 11.88 9.15 -7.18
C ASP A 28 10.98 8.79 -8.36
N ARG A 29 11.13 9.55 -9.44
CA ARG A 29 10.61 9.14 -10.74
C ARG A 29 11.47 8.02 -11.29
N ILE A 30 10.89 6.86 -11.56
CA ILE A 30 11.60 5.69 -12.08
C ILE A 30 11.25 5.54 -13.55
N LEU A 31 12.27 5.54 -14.41
CA LEU A 31 12.13 5.36 -15.84
C LEU A 31 12.65 3.98 -16.24
N ILE A 32 11.80 3.20 -16.91
CA ILE A 32 12.18 1.97 -17.59
C ILE A 32 12.27 2.29 -19.08
N LEU A 33 13.44 2.13 -19.66
CA LEU A 33 13.71 2.39 -21.08
C LEU A 33 13.84 1.06 -21.82
N THR A 34 13.20 0.95 -22.98
CA THR A 34 13.43 -0.13 -23.94
C THR A 34 14.56 0.27 -24.89
N ASP A 35 15.14 -0.73 -25.56
CA ASP A 35 16.16 -0.49 -26.60
C ASP A 35 15.58 0.31 -27.79
N SER A 36 14.26 0.21 -28.02
CA SER A 36 13.52 1.01 -29.01
C SER A 36 13.28 2.47 -28.59
N GLY A 37 13.72 2.88 -27.40
CA GLY A 37 13.57 4.25 -26.88
C GLY A 37 12.21 4.54 -26.25
N THR A 38 11.33 3.54 -26.11
CA THR A 38 10.07 3.68 -25.38
C THR A 38 10.35 3.76 -23.89
N SER A 39 9.71 4.69 -23.19
CA SER A 39 9.86 4.89 -21.75
C SER A 39 8.57 4.59 -20.98
N TYR A 40 8.69 3.85 -19.89
CA TYR A 40 7.63 3.67 -18.91
C TYR A 40 8.03 4.35 -17.60
N GLU A 41 7.15 5.20 -17.08
CA GLU A 41 7.37 5.89 -15.82
C GLU A 41 6.56 5.28 -14.69
N ILE A 42 7.19 5.22 -13.51
CA ILE A 42 6.53 5.13 -12.20
C ILE A 42 6.75 6.48 -11.50
N PRO A 43 5.68 7.21 -11.15
CA PRO A 43 5.80 8.55 -10.59
C PRO A 43 6.34 8.52 -9.16
N ALA A 44 7.07 9.56 -8.79
CA ALA A 44 7.63 9.75 -7.44
C ALA A 44 6.56 9.78 -6.34
N VAL A 45 5.40 10.35 -6.63
CA VAL A 45 4.26 10.47 -5.71
C VAL A 45 3.20 9.46 -6.11
N GLY A 46 2.74 8.69 -5.13
CA GLY A 46 1.65 7.73 -5.27
C GLY A 46 0.29 8.35 -4.99
N GLY A 47 -0.67 7.50 -4.62
CA GLY A 47 -2.00 7.94 -4.24
C GLY A 47 -1.98 8.89 -3.03
N ALA A 48 -2.83 9.91 -3.05
CA ALA A 48 -2.99 10.84 -1.93
C ALA A 48 -3.51 10.11 -0.66
N GLY A 49 -3.11 10.59 0.51
CA GLY A 49 -3.63 10.11 1.78
C GLY A 49 -5.08 10.56 2.02
N GLY A 50 -5.80 9.84 2.87
CA GLY A 50 -7.11 10.27 3.37
C GLY A 50 -6.97 11.59 4.13
N ALA A 51 -7.62 12.64 3.63
CA ALA A 51 -7.39 14.01 4.10
C ALA A 51 -7.99 14.32 5.48
N SER A 52 -9.04 13.61 5.88
CA SER A 52 -9.79 13.86 7.12
C SER A 52 -10.49 12.59 7.60
N ARG A 53 -11.05 12.62 8.81
CA ARG A 53 -11.80 11.53 9.45
C ARG A 53 -12.51 10.58 8.45
N ASP A 54 -12.28 9.28 8.61
CA ASP A 54 -12.91 8.19 7.83
C ASP A 54 -12.63 8.24 6.30
N ALA A 55 -11.77 9.15 5.83
CA ALA A 55 -11.37 9.19 4.44
C ALA A 55 -10.44 8.02 4.10
N VAL A 56 -10.80 7.30 3.04
CA VAL A 56 -9.96 6.25 2.46
C VAL A 56 -8.73 6.84 1.77
N GLY A 57 -7.67 6.05 1.69
CA GLY A 57 -6.52 6.40 0.87
C GLY A 57 -6.86 6.34 -0.62
N VAL A 58 -6.32 7.25 -1.42
CA VAL A 58 -6.51 7.24 -2.88
C VAL A 58 -5.64 6.14 -3.49
N ALA A 59 -6.18 5.46 -4.51
CA ALA A 59 -5.43 4.43 -5.21
C ALA A 59 -4.24 5.00 -5.98
N GLY A 60 -3.18 4.21 -6.13
CA GLY A 60 -2.05 4.55 -7.00
C GLY A 60 -2.44 4.51 -8.48
N SER A 61 -1.71 5.26 -9.30
CA SER A 61 -1.85 5.27 -10.76
C SER A 61 -0.50 5.09 -11.45
N ASN A 62 -0.48 4.62 -12.70
CA ASN A 62 0.73 4.53 -13.52
C ASN A 62 1.92 3.79 -12.87
N GLY A 63 1.66 2.67 -12.19
CA GLY A 63 2.73 1.89 -11.54
C GLY A 63 3.06 2.31 -10.11
N ALA A 64 2.35 3.31 -9.56
CA ALA A 64 2.58 3.86 -8.23
C ALA A 64 1.83 3.12 -7.11
N THR A 65 2.26 3.39 -5.87
CA THR A 65 1.66 2.87 -4.65
C THR A 65 0.40 3.66 -4.26
N GLY A 66 -0.42 3.11 -3.38
CA GLY A 66 -1.62 3.77 -2.85
C GLY A 66 -1.32 4.66 -1.64
N GLY A 67 -2.23 5.58 -1.34
CA GLY A 67 -2.16 6.43 -0.14
C GLY A 67 -2.68 5.73 1.11
N GLY A 68 -2.26 6.20 2.28
CA GLY A 68 -2.78 5.73 3.58
C GLY A 68 -4.13 6.36 3.91
N ALA A 69 -4.97 5.63 4.63
CA ALA A 69 -6.26 6.13 5.08
C ALA A 69 -6.13 7.09 6.26
N ALA A 70 -7.13 7.94 6.48
CA ALA A 70 -7.27 8.67 7.73
C ALA A 70 -7.68 7.73 8.89
N GLY A 71 -7.51 8.19 10.12
CA GLY A 71 -8.13 7.58 11.30
C GLY A 71 -9.61 7.96 11.43
N GLY A 72 -10.30 7.27 12.34
CA GLY A 72 -11.73 7.47 12.61
C GLY A 72 -12.03 7.90 14.05
N GLY A 73 -13.28 8.31 14.28
CA GLY A 73 -13.78 8.70 15.61
C GLY A 73 -14.98 9.65 15.54
N THR A 74 -16.08 9.31 16.22
CA THR A 74 -17.36 10.03 16.09
C THR A 74 -17.39 11.38 16.78
N THR A 75 -16.67 11.54 17.90
CA THR A 75 -16.70 12.78 18.70
C THR A 75 -15.52 13.72 18.44
N TRP A 76 -14.33 13.18 18.24
CA TRP A 76 -13.08 13.96 18.20
C TRP A 76 -12.40 13.99 16.83
N GLY A 77 -13.03 13.43 15.78
CA GLY A 77 -12.45 13.40 14.44
C GLY A 77 -11.43 12.27 14.25
N GLY A 78 -10.63 12.39 13.20
CA GLY A 78 -9.62 11.43 12.82
C GLY A 78 -8.50 12.13 12.06
N SER A 79 -7.28 11.66 12.22
CA SER A 79 -6.09 12.32 11.67
C SER A 79 -5.81 11.84 10.25
N ALA A 80 -5.24 12.70 9.43
CA ALA A 80 -4.94 12.38 8.04
C ALA A 80 -3.94 11.21 7.90
N GLY A 81 -4.13 10.42 6.85
CA GLY A 81 -3.12 9.51 6.32
C GLY A 81 -2.13 10.24 5.42
N SER A 82 -1.00 9.62 5.11
CA SER A 82 -0.01 10.19 4.20
C SER A 82 -0.15 9.66 2.77
N ALA A 83 0.37 10.42 1.81
CA ALA A 83 0.46 9.97 0.42
C ALA A 83 1.47 8.81 0.27
N GLY A 84 1.23 7.96 -0.72
CA GLY A 84 2.22 6.99 -1.17
C GLY A 84 3.37 7.67 -1.93
N THR A 85 4.43 6.91 -2.16
CA THR A 85 5.60 7.27 -2.97
C THR A 85 5.83 6.21 -4.05
N SER A 86 6.81 6.38 -4.92
CA SER A 86 7.23 5.29 -5.80
C SER A 86 7.73 4.06 -5.04
N TYR A 87 8.18 4.18 -3.78
CA TYR A 87 8.82 3.10 -3.02
C TYR A 87 7.94 2.47 -1.93
N SER A 88 6.91 3.18 -1.48
CA SER A 88 6.10 2.79 -0.33
C SER A 88 4.69 3.34 -0.42
N GLY A 89 3.71 2.55 -0.02
CA GLY A 89 2.35 3.02 0.23
C GLY A 89 2.34 4.02 1.37
N GLY A 90 1.34 4.89 1.38
CA GLY A 90 1.17 5.90 2.41
C GLY A 90 0.79 5.28 3.77
N SER A 91 1.20 5.93 4.85
CA SER A 91 0.92 5.49 6.22
C SER A 91 -0.47 5.93 6.67
N GLY A 92 -1.13 5.14 7.49
CA GLY A 92 -2.47 5.42 8.00
C GLY A 92 -2.46 6.38 9.19
N GLY A 93 -3.47 7.24 9.28
CA GLY A 93 -3.63 8.22 10.36
C GLY A 93 -4.16 7.62 11.67
N GLY A 94 -3.95 8.31 12.80
CA GLY A 94 -4.47 7.90 14.10
C GLY A 94 -5.93 8.29 14.33
N GLY A 95 -6.66 7.46 15.08
CA GLY A 95 -8.03 7.77 15.50
C GLY A 95 -8.12 8.96 16.47
N TYR A 96 -9.32 9.54 16.60
CA TYR A 96 -9.64 10.63 17.54
C TYR A 96 -8.75 11.89 17.44
N SER A 97 -8.25 12.22 16.24
CA SER A 97 -7.36 13.36 16.01
C SER A 97 -6.04 13.33 16.81
N CYS A 98 -5.61 12.15 17.25
CA CYS A 98 -4.50 12.01 18.17
C CYS A 98 -3.11 11.85 17.48
N GLY A 99 -3.01 12.18 16.18
CA GLY A 99 -1.75 12.24 15.43
C GLY A 99 -1.90 11.86 13.95
N ALA A 100 -1.47 12.74 13.05
CA ALA A 100 -1.40 12.44 11.61
C ALA A 100 -0.29 11.41 11.34
N ALA A 101 -0.44 10.67 10.24
CA ALA A 101 0.60 9.77 9.76
C ALA A 101 1.83 10.56 9.30
N SER A 102 3.01 9.98 9.47
CA SER A 102 4.23 10.53 8.88
C SER A 102 4.23 10.32 7.36
N SER A 103 4.85 11.26 6.64
CA SER A 103 5.03 11.19 5.18
C SER A 103 5.89 9.99 4.75
N ASN A 104 5.84 9.66 3.45
CA ASN A 104 6.82 8.78 2.80
C ASN A 104 6.89 7.36 3.39
N GLY A 105 5.73 6.76 3.67
CA GLY A 105 5.64 5.42 4.28
C GLY A 105 6.22 5.35 5.69
N GLY A 106 6.43 6.49 6.36
CA GLY A 106 6.97 6.59 7.71
C GLY A 106 6.00 6.08 8.79
N SER A 107 6.14 6.58 10.01
CA SER A 107 5.32 6.10 11.13
C SER A 107 3.81 6.25 10.90
N GLY A 108 3.03 5.29 11.40
CA GLY A 108 1.58 5.43 11.51
C GLY A 108 1.20 6.58 12.45
N GLY A 109 0.00 7.11 12.30
CA GLY A 109 -0.51 8.18 13.17
C GLY A 109 -0.81 7.67 14.58
N SER A 110 -0.29 8.38 15.59
CA SER A 110 -0.46 8.04 17.01
C SER A 110 -1.90 8.17 17.48
N SER A 111 -2.22 7.43 18.55
CA SER A 111 -3.41 7.62 19.35
C SER A 111 -3.07 7.92 20.81
N GLY A 112 -2.71 9.17 21.14
CA GLY A 112 -2.53 9.62 22.53
C GLY A 112 -3.81 9.57 23.38
N CYS A 113 -4.93 9.21 22.78
CA CYS A 113 -6.26 9.05 23.37
C CYS A 113 -6.72 7.61 23.10
N THR A 114 -7.77 7.14 23.76
CA THR A 114 -8.18 5.72 23.81
C THR A 114 -8.30 4.98 22.45
N GLY A 115 -8.27 5.66 21.29
CA GLY A 115 -8.46 5.11 19.95
C GLY A 115 -7.28 4.30 19.39
N GLY A 116 -7.47 3.77 18.18
CA GLY A 116 -6.50 2.93 17.49
C GLY A 116 -5.44 3.74 16.73
N GLY A 117 -4.20 3.26 16.75
CA GLY A 117 -3.13 3.85 15.96
C GLY A 117 -3.11 3.34 14.52
N GLY A 118 -2.61 4.18 13.61
CA GLY A 118 -2.54 3.88 12.18
C GLY A 118 -1.42 2.90 11.83
N ALA A 119 -1.57 2.24 10.68
CA ALA A 119 -0.51 1.43 10.09
C ALA A 119 0.62 2.31 9.53
N GLY A 120 1.86 1.82 9.54
CA GLY A 120 3.01 2.55 9.02
C GLY A 120 4.31 1.83 9.32
N ASN A 121 5.46 2.45 9.04
CA ASN A 121 6.77 1.86 9.28
C ASN A 121 7.62 2.76 10.20
N PRO A 122 7.57 2.57 11.54
CA PRO A 122 6.76 1.59 12.27
C PRO A 122 5.29 2.03 12.44
N ALA A 123 4.41 1.11 12.81
CA ALA A 123 3.04 1.46 13.18
C ALA A 123 2.99 2.20 14.52
N ALA A 124 1.84 2.78 14.83
CA ALA A 124 1.58 3.40 16.12
C ALA A 124 0.50 2.65 16.90
N ASN A 125 0.63 2.60 18.23
CA ASN A 125 -0.40 2.20 19.20
C ASN A 125 -1.24 0.95 18.83
N GLY A 126 -0.55 -0.11 18.38
CA GLY A 126 -1.13 -1.40 18.02
C GLY A 126 -1.71 -1.49 16.60
N GLY A 127 -1.42 -0.52 15.73
CA GLY A 127 -1.51 -0.71 14.29
C GLY A 127 -0.49 -1.75 13.80
N THR A 128 -0.62 -2.19 12.55
CA THR A 128 0.27 -3.20 11.96
C THR A 128 1.43 -2.54 11.24
N ASP A 129 2.65 -3.03 11.48
CA ASP A 129 3.87 -2.52 10.85
C ASP A 129 3.91 -2.71 9.33
N GLY A 130 4.59 -1.77 8.66
CA GLY A 130 4.88 -1.76 7.24
C GLY A 130 3.81 -1.07 6.39
N THR A 131 4.20 -0.70 5.17
CA THR A 131 3.30 -0.31 4.08
C THR A 131 3.62 -1.14 2.85
N GLY A 132 2.76 -1.18 1.83
CA GLY A 132 3.10 -1.95 0.64
C GLY A 132 4.28 -1.32 -0.12
N GLY A 133 5.18 -2.13 -0.69
CA GLY A 133 6.39 -1.64 -1.36
C GLY A 133 6.39 -1.76 -2.88
N LEU A 134 7.42 -1.21 -3.52
CA LEU A 134 7.63 -1.33 -4.96
C LEU A 134 8.25 -2.68 -5.36
N LEU A 135 7.64 -3.36 -6.32
CA LEU A 135 8.16 -4.53 -7.02
C LEU A 135 8.17 -4.27 -8.53
N ILE A 136 9.35 -4.34 -9.13
CA ILE A 136 9.53 -4.31 -10.59
C ILE A 136 10.09 -5.66 -11.01
N ILE A 137 9.47 -6.28 -12.01
CA ILE A 137 9.89 -7.55 -12.58
C ILE A 137 10.06 -7.37 -14.08
N TYR A 138 11.18 -7.84 -14.61
CA TYR A 138 11.36 -8.10 -16.02
C TYR A 138 11.60 -9.59 -16.25
N ALA A 139 10.90 -10.19 -17.21
CA ALA A 139 11.16 -11.55 -17.68
C ALA A 139 10.76 -11.73 -19.15
N LYS A 140 11.30 -12.72 -19.87
CA LYS A 140 10.76 -13.05 -21.20
C LYS A 140 9.35 -13.63 -21.10
N THR A 141 9.15 -14.56 -20.17
CA THR A 141 7.85 -15.20 -19.90
C THR A 141 7.57 -15.16 -18.40
N VAL A 142 6.33 -14.89 -18.00
CA VAL A 142 5.89 -14.92 -16.60
C VAL A 142 4.73 -15.90 -16.46
N LEU A 143 4.94 -16.94 -15.66
CA LEU A 143 3.94 -17.95 -15.36
C LEU A 143 3.66 -17.94 -13.85
N VAL A 144 2.44 -17.58 -13.47
CA VAL A 144 1.97 -17.67 -12.08
C VAL A 144 1.05 -18.88 -11.98
N SER A 145 1.52 -19.94 -11.32
CA SER A 145 0.72 -21.16 -11.16
C SER A 145 -0.43 -20.95 -10.17
N SER A 146 -1.35 -21.90 -10.05
CA SER A 146 -2.52 -21.79 -9.18
C SER A 146 -2.20 -21.58 -7.69
N THR A 147 -1.01 -22.00 -7.25
CA THR A 147 -0.50 -21.74 -5.90
C THR A 147 0.39 -20.49 -5.82
N GLY A 148 0.78 -19.96 -6.98
CA GLY A 148 1.64 -18.79 -7.13
C GLY A 148 0.99 -17.49 -6.69
N LYS A 149 1.75 -16.66 -5.97
CA LYS A 149 1.33 -15.32 -5.54
C LYS A 149 2.42 -14.29 -5.82
N ILE A 150 2.04 -13.19 -6.44
CA ILE A 150 2.85 -11.97 -6.49
C ILE A 150 2.05 -10.88 -5.79
N GLN A 151 2.55 -10.32 -4.69
CA GLN A 151 1.76 -9.41 -3.88
C GLN A 151 2.55 -8.22 -3.32
N SER A 152 1.88 -7.08 -3.24
CA SER A 152 2.39 -5.90 -2.56
C SER A 152 1.26 -5.16 -1.87
N ASN A 153 0.81 -5.74 -0.77
CA ASN A 153 -0.33 -5.24 0.00
C ASN A 153 0.11 -4.31 1.14
N GLY A 154 -0.78 -3.40 1.54
CA GLY A 154 -0.64 -2.56 2.72
C GLY A 154 -0.92 -3.32 4.02
N SER A 155 -0.81 -2.58 5.12
CA SER A 155 -1.01 -3.06 6.49
C SER A 155 -2.23 -2.43 7.13
N ASN A 156 -2.79 -3.14 8.10
CA ASN A 156 -4.02 -2.78 8.79
C ASN A 156 -3.78 -1.80 9.94
N GLY A 157 -4.61 -0.76 10.05
CA GLY A 157 -4.64 0.08 11.25
C GLY A 157 -5.27 -0.67 12.43
N ARG A 158 -5.18 -0.13 13.64
CA ARG A 158 -5.84 -0.78 14.79
C ARG A 158 -7.31 -0.42 14.82
N ALA A 159 -8.20 -1.42 14.78
CA ALA A 159 -9.59 -1.21 15.17
C ALA A 159 -9.70 -1.18 16.70
N VAL A 160 -10.40 -0.19 17.25
CA VAL A 160 -10.76 -0.14 18.67
C VAL A 160 -12.28 -0.07 18.78
N TYR A 161 -12.84 -0.99 19.56
CA TYR A 161 -14.26 -1.08 19.87
C TYR A 161 -14.46 -0.70 21.35
N TYR A 162 -15.29 0.30 21.62
CA TYR A 162 -15.75 0.58 22.98
C TYR A 162 -17.03 -0.15 23.29
N ASN A 163 -17.14 -0.63 24.52
CA ASN A 163 -18.40 -1.09 25.07
C ASN A 163 -18.98 0.02 25.97
N CYS A 164 -20.03 0.70 25.50
CA CYS A 164 -20.66 1.80 26.22
C CYS A 164 -21.90 1.33 26.99
N GLY A 165 -21.77 0.36 27.91
CA GLY A 165 -22.90 -0.09 28.74
C GLY A 165 -24.15 -0.52 27.97
N SER A 166 -25.33 -0.41 28.59
CA SER A 166 -26.63 -0.91 28.11
C SER A 166 -27.24 -0.16 26.91
N GLY A 167 -26.47 0.66 26.20
CA GLY A 167 -26.88 1.32 24.97
C GLY A 167 -25.94 0.96 23.82
N SER A 168 -26.49 0.60 22.66
CA SER A 168 -25.71 0.29 21.46
C SER A 168 -24.85 1.50 21.04
N CYS A 169 -23.53 1.37 21.18
CA CYS A 169 -22.57 2.33 20.65
C CYS A 169 -21.46 1.59 19.91
N ALA A 170 -21.70 1.19 18.66
CA ALA A 170 -20.66 0.65 17.79
C ALA A 170 -19.77 1.78 17.24
N ASN A 171 -19.05 2.50 18.11
CA ASN A 171 -18.14 3.55 17.68
C ASN A 171 -16.75 2.95 17.44
N VAL A 172 -16.46 2.60 16.18
CA VAL A 172 -15.14 2.13 15.76
C VAL A 172 -14.21 3.33 15.72
N SER A 173 -13.23 3.36 16.62
CA SER A 173 -12.28 4.47 16.71
C SER A 173 -10.94 3.98 16.19
N GLY A 174 -10.95 3.61 14.92
CA GLY A 174 -9.85 2.89 14.30
C GLY A 174 -8.76 3.81 13.79
N GLY A 175 -7.52 3.35 13.84
CA GLY A 175 -6.46 3.91 13.02
C GLY A 175 -6.66 3.54 11.55
N GLY A 176 -6.22 4.40 10.66
CA GLY A 176 -6.25 4.18 9.22
C GLY A 176 -5.32 3.04 8.81
N ALA A 177 -5.73 2.29 7.78
CA ALA A 177 -4.85 1.36 7.08
C ALA A 177 -3.82 2.09 6.20
N SER A 178 -2.71 1.40 5.89
CA SER A 178 -1.71 1.90 4.95
C SER A 178 -2.15 1.65 3.51
N GLY A 179 -1.56 2.41 2.58
CA GLY A 179 -1.64 2.14 1.17
C GLY A 179 -0.95 0.83 0.76
N GLY A 180 -1.43 0.25 -0.33
CA GLY A 180 -0.81 -0.86 -1.04
C GLY A 180 0.44 -0.41 -1.78
N GLY A 181 1.30 -1.37 -2.11
CA GLY A 181 2.56 -1.13 -2.82
C GLY A 181 2.32 -1.06 -4.32
N SER A 182 3.29 -1.41 -5.15
CA SER A 182 3.02 -1.52 -6.58
C SER A 182 3.82 -2.64 -7.20
N ILE A 183 3.22 -3.28 -8.20
CA ILE A 183 3.79 -4.39 -8.96
C ILE A 183 3.81 -3.97 -10.42
N ASN A 184 5.00 -3.85 -10.99
CA ASN A 184 5.20 -3.49 -12.39
C ASN A 184 5.93 -4.67 -13.06
N ILE A 185 5.21 -5.42 -13.90
CA ILE A 185 5.72 -6.60 -14.60
C ILE A 185 5.86 -6.26 -16.08
N PHE A 186 7.11 -6.26 -16.54
CA PHE A 186 7.49 -6.10 -17.93
C PHE A 186 7.83 -7.47 -18.49
N TYR A 187 7.20 -7.87 -19.59
CA TYR A 187 7.42 -9.17 -20.20
C TYR A 187 7.49 -9.11 -21.72
N GLN A 188 8.21 -10.02 -22.37
CA GLN A 188 8.33 -10.02 -23.84
C GLN A 188 7.32 -10.96 -24.51
N ASN A 189 7.23 -12.21 -24.05
CA ASN A 189 6.55 -13.26 -24.80
C ASN A 189 5.15 -13.52 -24.26
N THR A 190 5.05 -13.89 -22.98
CA THR A 190 3.77 -14.33 -22.41
C THR A 190 3.71 -14.02 -20.93
N PHE A 191 2.56 -13.48 -20.52
CA PHE A 191 2.11 -13.49 -19.13
C PHE A 191 0.90 -14.43 -19.03
N ASN A 192 1.00 -15.46 -18.19
CA ASN A 192 -0.12 -16.35 -17.89
C ASN A 192 -0.22 -16.54 -16.37
N SER A 193 -1.42 -16.35 -15.83
CA SER A 193 -1.68 -16.48 -14.40
C SER A 193 -2.92 -17.35 -14.16
N SER A 194 -2.71 -18.45 -13.46
CA SER A 194 -3.76 -19.22 -12.78
C SER A 194 -3.76 -18.97 -11.26
N GLY A 195 -2.75 -18.25 -10.75
CA GLY A 195 -2.66 -17.78 -9.37
C GLY A 195 -3.07 -16.32 -9.21
N SER A 196 -2.48 -15.64 -8.23
CA SER A 196 -2.87 -14.26 -7.86
C SER A 196 -1.74 -13.24 -8.02
N VAL A 197 -2.08 -12.08 -8.57
CA VAL A 197 -1.24 -10.88 -8.57
C VAL A 197 -2.03 -9.74 -7.95
N THR A 198 -1.61 -9.25 -6.77
CA THR A 198 -2.44 -8.33 -5.95
C THR A 198 -1.65 -7.16 -5.34
N SER A 199 -2.27 -5.99 -5.30
CA SER A 199 -1.71 -4.81 -4.64
C SER A 199 -2.80 -3.98 -3.97
N ASN A 200 -3.29 -4.49 -2.85
CA ASN A 200 -4.39 -3.90 -2.09
C ASN A 200 -3.85 -3.00 -0.96
N GLY A 201 -4.60 -1.99 -0.56
CA GLY A 201 -4.36 -1.32 0.72
C GLY A 201 -4.71 -2.24 1.89
N GLY A 202 -4.39 -1.81 3.11
CA GLY A 202 -4.91 -2.50 4.30
C GLY A 202 -6.44 -2.37 4.38
N THR A 203 -7.09 -3.37 4.97
CA THR A 203 -8.52 -3.66 4.86
C THR A 203 -9.32 -3.45 6.15
N THR A 204 -8.78 -2.71 7.11
CA THR A 204 -9.52 -2.35 8.34
C THR A 204 -10.63 -1.32 8.08
N ALA A 205 -11.34 -0.92 9.13
CA ALA A 205 -12.53 -0.05 9.08
C ALA A 205 -12.39 1.20 8.20
N ILE A 206 -11.17 1.71 8.01
CA ILE A 206 -10.86 2.77 7.04
C ILE A 206 -9.72 2.27 6.16
N VAL A 207 -10.06 2.09 4.88
CA VAL A 207 -9.27 1.32 3.90
C VAL A 207 -8.20 2.19 3.26
N GLY A 208 -6.97 1.69 3.20
CA GLY A 208 -5.89 2.34 2.46
C GLY A 208 -6.08 2.19 0.97
N GLY A 209 -5.54 3.11 0.19
CA GLY A 209 -5.59 3.03 -1.27
C GLY A 209 -4.87 1.77 -1.76
N ALA A 210 -5.49 1.04 -2.69
CA ALA A 210 -4.77 0.04 -3.46
C ALA A 210 -3.64 0.70 -4.25
N GLY A 211 -2.53 0.01 -4.45
CA GLY A 211 -1.60 0.45 -5.48
C GLY A 211 -1.84 -0.30 -6.78
N THR A 212 -0.89 -0.23 -7.70
CA THR A 212 -1.12 -0.75 -9.05
C THR A 212 -0.52 -2.14 -9.25
N VAL A 213 -1.24 -2.98 -10.00
CA VAL A 213 -0.66 -4.09 -10.76
C VAL A 213 -0.62 -3.67 -12.22
N ARG A 214 0.58 -3.40 -12.74
CA ARG A 214 0.81 -2.98 -14.12
C ARG A 214 1.52 -4.11 -14.86
N LEU A 215 0.91 -4.58 -15.94
CA LEU A 215 1.47 -5.57 -16.84
C LEU A 215 1.78 -4.86 -18.17
N VAL A 216 3.02 -4.96 -18.63
CA VAL A 216 3.50 -4.30 -19.85
C VAL A 216 4.16 -5.35 -20.73
N ASN A 217 3.58 -5.56 -21.90
CA ASN A 217 4.22 -6.36 -22.93
C ASN A 217 5.26 -5.50 -23.68
N LEU A 218 6.47 -6.03 -23.81
CA LEU A 218 7.63 -5.43 -24.48
C LEU A 218 7.98 -6.16 -25.78
N SER A 219 7.14 -7.08 -26.27
CA SER A 219 7.29 -7.55 -27.65
C SER A 219 7.09 -6.39 -28.61
N ASP A 220 8.16 -5.99 -29.27
CA ASP A 220 8.11 -5.34 -30.58
C ASP A 220 7.61 -6.37 -31.63
#